data_AF-A0AA96QJN4-F1
#
_entry.id   AF-A0AA96QJN4-F1
#
_cell.length_a   1.000
_cell.length_b   1.000
_cell.length_c   1.000
_cell.angle_alpha   90.00
_cell.angle_beta   90.00
_cell.angle_gamma   90.00
#
_symmetry.space_group_name_H-M   'P 1'
#
loop_
_entity.id
_entity.type
_entity.pdbx_description
1 polymer ?
#
loop_
_entity_poly.entity_id
_entity_poly.type
_entity_poly.pdbx_seq_one_letter_code
_entity_poly.pdbx_strand_id
1 'polypeptide(L)'
;MATTVQQLLDALAERTHAPRASTSIEDVTGALAHLGRALTGLTHDGLTPGSSLRQATAAELAAACTTAGGLWPATGGPLTDFAGAAADLIGRDRAIMGRSHRWAVTVELAAQAEDCARLGHRLLPRAAVAELSTIRRLATAVERDAQTHPPTAAGAVVLERLGPVLAILHRCDSGLVRGRPT
;
A
#
# COMPACT_ATOMS: atom_id res chain seq x y z
N MET A 1 21.29 -4.17 -1.14
CA MET A 1 20.93 -2.75 -0.96
C MET A 1 19.97 -2.64 0.20
N ALA A 2 20.11 -1.60 1.02
CA ALA A 2 19.10 -1.26 2.01
C ALA A 2 18.14 -0.25 1.36
N THR A 3 16.83 -0.43 1.54
CA THR A 3 15.82 0.55 1.13
C THR A 3 14.91 0.88 2.29
N THR A 4 14.44 2.12 2.33
CA THR A 4 13.48 2.56 3.35
C THR A 4 12.05 2.16 2.97
N VAL A 5 11.11 2.19 3.92
CA VAL A 5 9.68 2.02 3.61
C VAL A 5 9.22 3.16 2.71
N GLN A 6 9.67 4.39 2.97
CA GLN A 6 9.36 5.56 2.13
C GLN A 6 9.75 5.33 0.68
N GLN A 7 10.96 4.83 0.41
CA GLN A 7 11.42 4.54 -0.94
C GLN A 7 10.56 3.50 -1.67
N LEU A 8 9.99 2.53 -0.95
CA LEU A 8 9.07 1.55 -1.55
C LEU A 8 7.70 2.17 -1.86
N LEU A 9 7.21 3.06 -0.99
CA LEU A 9 5.94 3.77 -1.18
C LEU A 9 6.06 4.81 -2.31
N ASP A 10 7.19 5.52 -2.41
CA ASP A 10 7.47 6.43 -3.50
C ASP A 10 7.55 5.67 -4.84
N ALA A 11 8.24 4.52 -4.86
CA ALA A 11 8.33 3.66 -6.04
C ALA A 11 6.97 3.04 -6.46
N LEU A 12 6.04 2.88 -5.50
CA LEU A 12 4.66 2.48 -5.76
C LEU A 12 3.88 3.65 -6.39
N ALA A 13 3.96 4.85 -5.82
CA ALA A 13 3.34 6.06 -6.33
C ALA A 13 3.81 6.41 -7.75
N GLU A 14 5.12 6.36 -8.01
CA GLU A 14 5.68 6.62 -9.34
C GLU A 14 5.06 5.70 -10.40
N ARG A 15 4.84 4.42 -10.06
CA ARG A 15 4.26 3.45 -10.97
C ARG A 15 2.75 3.62 -11.14
N THR A 16 2.01 4.00 -10.09
CA THR A 16 0.57 4.23 -10.19
C THR A 16 0.24 5.48 -11.03
N HIS A 17 1.14 6.46 -11.07
CA HIS A 17 1.03 7.67 -11.87
C HIS A 17 1.70 7.56 -13.26
N ALA A 18 2.45 6.49 -13.53
CA ALA A 18 3.14 6.30 -14.80
C ALA A 18 2.16 6.22 -16.00
N PRO A 19 2.34 7.02 -17.07
CA PRO A 19 1.40 7.09 -18.19
C PRO A 19 1.27 5.81 -19.04
N ARG A 20 2.12 4.79 -18.84
CA ARG A 20 2.30 3.66 -19.77
C ARG A 20 2.71 2.33 -19.13
N ALA A 21 2.45 2.09 -17.85
CA ALA A 21 2.69 0.76 -17.31
C ALA A 21 1.62 -0.21 -17.84
N SER A 22 2.04 -1.39 -18.32
CA SER A 22 1.17 -2.53 -18.62
C SER A 22 0.65 -3.16 -17.32
N THR A 23 -0.01 -2.35 -16.49
CA THR A 23 -0.51 -2.77 -15.20
C THR A 23 -1.84 -3.47 -15.40
N SER A 24 -1.95 -4.70 -14.91
CA SER A 24 -3.19 -5.45 -14.91
C SER A 24 -4.02 -5.11 -13.66
N ILE A 25 -5.31 -5.40 -13.70
CA ILE A 25 -6.17 -5.21 -12.51
C ILE A 25 -5.73 -6.14 -11.38
N GLU A 26 -5.26 -7.34 -11.71
CA GLU A 26 -4.73 -8.32 -10.76
C GLU A 26 -3.54 -7.76 -9.97
N ASP A 27 -2.63 -7.03 -10.62
CA ASP A 27 -1.48 -6.39 -9.95
C ASP A 27 -1.93 -5.25 -9.01
N VAL A 28 -2.92 -4.45 -9.44
CA VAL A 28 -3.51 -3.41 -8.57
C VAL A 28 -4.18 -4.03 -7.35
N THR A 29 -4.96 -5.10 -7.54
CA THR A 29 -5.70 -5.74 -6.45
C THR A 29 -4.77 -6.52 -5.53
N GLY A 30 -3.69 -7.12 -6.07
CA GLY A 30 -2.61 -7.71 -5.28
C GLY A 30 -1.92 -6.69 -4.38
N ALA A 31 -1.62 -5.50 -4.92
CA ALA A 31 -1.10 -4.39 -4.12
C ALA A 31 -2.09 -3.98 -3.01
N LEU A 32 -3.38 -3.81 -3.34
CA LEU A 32 -4.42 -3.48 -2.35
C LEU A 32 -4.55 -4.54 -1.25
N ALA A 33 -4.40 -5.83 -1.56
CA ALA A 33 -4.38 -6.89 -0.55
C ALA A 33 -3.24 -6.71 0.47
N HIS A 34 -2.03 -6.42 -0.01
CA HIS A 34 -0.88 -6.17 0.86
C HIS A 34 -1.01 -4.89 1.69
N LEU A 35 -1.55 -3.81 1.11
CA LEU A 35 -1.87 -2.58 1.83
C LEU A 35 -2.92 -2.82 2.93
N GLY A 36 -3.98 -3.58 2.62
CA GLY A 36 -5.02 -3.97 3.58
C GLY A 36 -4.46 -4.80 4.75
N ARG A 37 -3.55 -5.74 4.47
CA ARG A 37 -2.82 -6.51 5.48
C ARG A 37 -1.97 -5.60 6.39
N ALA A 38 -1.21 -4.68 5.80
CA ALA A 38 -0.39 -3.73 6.55
C ALA A 38 -1.25 -2.83 7.47
N LEU A 39 -2.31 -2.23 6.92
CA LEU A 39 -3.26 -1.40 7.68
C LEU A 39 -3.92 -2.17 8.82
N THR A 40 -4.36 -3.40 8.58
CA THR A 40 -4.94 -4.29 9.61
C THR A 40 -3.95 -4.52 10.75
N GLY A 41 -2.67 -4.72 10.43
CA GLY A 41 -1.62 -4.86 11.42
C GLY A 41 -1.44 -3.61 12.29
N LEU A 42 -1.61 -2.41 11.72
CA LEU A 42 -1.44 -1.16 12.46
C LEU A 42 -2.64 -0.84 13.37
N THR A 43 -3.85 -1.27 12.99
CA THR A 43 -5.09 -1.01 13.75
C THR A 43 -5.34 -1.99 14.90
N HIS A 44 -4.78 -3.21 14.85
CA HIS A 44 -5.04 -4.26 15.83
C HIS A 44 -4.44 -4.02 17.23
N ASP A 45 -3.44 -3.13 17.41
CA ASP A 45 -2.83 -2.88 18.73
C ASP A 45 -3.25 -1.55 19.38
N GLY A 46 -4.38 -0.98 18.97
CA GLY A 46 -4.93 0.19 19.64
C GLY A 46 -4.13 1.47 19.36
N LEU A 47 -4.58 2.22 18.34
CA LEU A 47 -4.20 3.63 18.22
C LEU A 47 -4.70 4.45 19.43
N THR A 48 -5.63 3.91 20.24
CA THR A 48 -6.04 4.41 21.56
C THR A 48 -6.76 3.32 22.39
N PRO A 49 -6.74 3.35 23.74
CA PRO A 49 -7.77 2.70 24.54
C PRO A 49 -9.09 3.46 24.31
N GLY A 50 -10.06 2.82 23.66
CA GLY A 50 -11.28 3.46 23.17
C GLY A 50 -11.22 3.74 21.66
N SER A 51 -12.22 3.26 20.94
CA SER A 51 -12.35 3.39 19.48
C SER A 51 -12.37 4.86 19.07
N SER A 52 -11.22 5.40 18.67
CA SER A 52 -11.17 6.73 18.05
C SER A 52 -11.70 6.63 16.61
N LEU A 53 -12.35 7.69 16.13
CA LEU A 53 -12.87 7.76 14.76
C LEU A 53 -11.78 7.41 13.73
N ARG A 54 -10.56 7.93 13.94
CA ARG A 54 -9.36 7.60 13.13
C ARG A 54 -9.08 6.11 13.04
N GLN A 55 -9.18 5.39 14.16
CA GLN A 55 -8.95 3.95 14.20
C GLN A 55 -10.06 3.19 13.48
N ALA A 56 -11.32 3.62 13.62
CA ALA A 56 -12.44 3.04 12.90
C ALA A 56 -12.28 3.24 11.38
N THR A 57 -12.00 4.47 10.93
CA THR A 57 -11.77 4.78 9.52
C THR A 57 -10.59 4.02 8.92
N ALA A 58 -9.46 3.91 9.66
CA ALA A 58 -8.32 3.12 9.22
C ALA A 58 -8.64 1.61 9.12
N ALA A 59 -9.46 1.08 10.05
CA ALA A 59 -9.89 -0.31 10.02
C ALA A 59 -10.86 -0.60 8.86
N GLU A 60 -11.79 0.33 8.59
CA GLU A 60 -12.68 0.25 7.43
C GLU A 60 -11.88 0.31 6.12
N LEU A 61 -10.87 1.18 6.02
CA LEU A 61 -9.99 1.23 4.86
C LEU A 61 -9.24 -0.10 4.67
N ALA A 62 -8.69 -0.66 5.76
CA ALA A 62 -8.01 -1.95 5.73
C ALA A 62 -8.92 -3.07 5.22
N ALA A 63 -10.17 -3.12 5.70
CA ALA A 63 -11.17 -4.07 5.27
C ALA A 63 -11.53 -3.88 3.79
N ALA A 64 -11.76 -2.64 3.33
CA ALA A 64 -12.07 -2.35 1.93
C ALA A 64 -10.94 -2.76 0.98
N CYS A 65 -9.69 -2.48 1.34
CA CYS A 65 -8.52 -2.92 0.58
C CYS A 65 -8.41 -4.45 0.53
N THR A 66 -8.70 -5.13 1.64
CA THR A 66 -8.70 -6.60 1.72
C THR A 66 -9.80 -7.21 0.86
N THR A 67 -11.01 -6.65 0.90
CA THR A 67 -12.14 -7.06 0.05
C THR A 67 -11.79 -6.89 -1.42
N ALA A 68 -11.30 -5.71 -1.83
CA ALA A 68 -10.93 -5.46 -3.22
C ALA A 68 -9.80 -6.38 -3.69
N GLY A 69 -8.83 -6.69 -2.82
CA GLY A 69 -7.75 -7.62 -3.12
C GLY A 69 -8.20 -9.07 -3.33
N GLY A 70 -9.36 -9.46 -2.80
CA GLY A 70 -9.95 -10.79 -2.98
C GLY A 70 -10.85 -10.94 -4.19
N LEU A 71 -11.12 -9.86 -4.95
CA LEU A 71 -12.04 -9.88 -6.08
C LEU A 71 -11.44 -10.45 -7.38
N TRP A 72 -10.11 -10.45 -7.51
CA TRP A 72 -9.38 -10.96 -8.67
C TRP A 72 -8.34 -12.01 -8.27
N PRO A 73 -7.97 -12.94 -9.16
CA PRO A 73 -6.89 -13.88 -8.91
C PRO A 73 -5.57 -13.14 -8.67
N ALA A 74 -4.83 -13.55 -7.63
CA ALA A 74 -3.50 -13.02 -7.36
C ALA A 74 -2.48 -13.60 -8.36
N THR A 75 -2.36 -12.99 -9.53
CA THR A 75 -1.33 -13.36 -10.53
C THR A 75 0.01 -12.66 -10.30
N GLY A 76 0.07 -11.74 -9.32
CA GLY A 76 1.27 -10.99 -8.96
C GLY A 76 1.57 -9.85 -9.95
N GLY A 77 2.69 -9.18 -9.73
CA GLY A 77 3.16 -8.08 -10.58
C GLY A 77 3.96 -7.06 -9.78
N PRO A 78 4.57 -6.08 -10.45
CA PRO A 78 5.46 -5.14 -9.78
C PRO A 78 4.78 -4.38 -8.64
N LEU A 79 3.54 -3.88 -8.80
CA LEU A 79 2.87 -3.15 -7.72
C LEU A 79 2.62 -4.07 -6.50
N THR A 80 2.21 -5.30 -6.76
CA THR A 80 2.01 -6.33 -5.75
C THR A 80 3.30 -6.60 -4.99
N ASP A 81 4.43 -6.73 -5.68
CA ASP A 81 5.74 -6.99 -5.08
C ASP A 81 6.21 -5.82 -4.19
N PHE A 82 6.07 -4.58 -4.68
CA PHE A 82 6.43 -3.38 -3.89
C PHE A 82 5.54 -3.23 -2.64
N ALA A 83 4.23 -3.40 -2.79
CA ALA A 83 3.30 -3.33 -1.67
C ALA A 83 3.53 -4.48 -0.68
N GLY A 84 3.84 -5.68 -1.17
CA GLY A 84 4.19 -6.84 -0.35
C GLY A 84 5.44 -6.58 0.49
N ALA A 85 6.52 -6.12 -0.14
CA ALA A 85 7.76 -5.78 0.54
C ALA A 85 7.56 -4.67 1.58
N ALA A 86 6.82 -3.62 1.25
CA ALA A 86 6.49 -2.54 2.19
C ALA A 86 5.69 -3.08 3.39
N ALA A 87 4.68 -3.91 3.14
CA ALA A 87 3.87 -4.52 4.19
C ALA A 87 4.68 -5.47 5.10
N ASP A 88 5.65 -6.20 4.55
CA ASP A 88 6.54 -7.08 5.33
C ASP A 88 7.48 -6.26 6.23
N LEU A 89 8.05 -5.17 5.71
CA LEU A 89 8.89 -4.26 6.50
C LEU A 89 8.10 -3.57 7.62
N ILE A 90 6.89 -3.09 7.32
CA ILE A 90 5.98 -2.51 8.31
C ILE A 90 5.63 -3.55 9.37
N GLY A 91 5.31 -4.77 8.96
CA GLY A 91 5.01 -5.88 9.87
C GLY A 91 6.18 -6.23 10.79
N ARG A 92 7.40 -6.23 10.27
CA ARG A 92 8.64 -6.45 11.05
C ARG A 92 8.86 -5.36 12.09
N ASP A 93 8.73 -4.09 11.71
CA ASP A 93 9.02 -2.95 12.59
C ASP A 93 7.84 -2.61 13.52
N ARG A 94 6.66 -3.20 13.30
CA ARG A 94 5.43 -2.96 14.09
C ARG A 94 5.64 -3.03 15.61
N ALA A 95 6.44 -3.97 16.11
CA ALA A 95 6.66 -4.17 17.54
C ALA A 95 7.35 -2.98 18.22
N ILE A 96 8.13 -2.19 17.47
CA ILE A 96 8.82 -1.00 17.97
C ILE A 96 8.10 0.31 17.62
N MET A 97 7.03 0.25 16.84
CA MET A 97 6.23 1.41 16.45
C MET A 97 5.31 1.86 17.59
N GLY A 98 5.63 3.01 18.18
CA GLY A 98 4.66 3.77 18.99
C GLY A 98 3.50 4.37 18.19
N ARG A 99 2.49 4.90 18.88
CA ARG A 99 1.26 5.43 18.26
C ARG A 99 1.48 6.45 17.13
N SER A 100 2.39 7.40 17.33
CA SER A 100 2.68 8.44 16.32
C SER A 100 3.30 7.86 15.03
N HIS A 101 4.14 6.83 15.15
CA HIS A 101 4.70 6.13 14.00
C HIS A 101 3.62 5.40 13.22
N ARG A 102 2.76 4.66 13.94
CA ARG A 102 1.67 3.90 13.33
C ARG A 102 0.71 4.83 12.58
N TRP A 103 0.40 5.98 13.15
CA TRP A 103 -0.43 6.98 12.48
C TRP A 103 0.23 7.53 11.21
N ALA A 104 1.53 7.87 11.26
CA ALA A 104 2.26 8.31 10.06
C ALA A 104 2.21 7.26 8.94
N VAL A 105 2.48 5.99 9.27
CA VAL A 105 2.44 4.88 8.31
C VAL A 105 1.01 4.66 7.78
N THR A 106 -0.02 4.78 8.61
CA THR A 106 -1.42 4.67 8.17
C THR A 106 -1.79 5.74 7.14
N VAL A 107 -1.34 6.98 7.31
CA VAL A 107 -1.60 8.08 6.37
C VAL A 107 -0.95 7.79 5.01
N GLU A 108 0.31 7.36 4.99
CA GLU A 108 1.01 7.03 3.75
C GLU A 108 0.37 5.83 3.03
N LEU A 109 0.03 4.76 3.77
CA LEU A 109 -0.66 3.60 3.19
C LEU A 109 -2.04 3.97 2.63
N ALA A 110 -2.72 4.93 3.23
CA ALA A 110 -4.01 5.41 2.72
C ALA A 110 -3.85 6.16 1.39
N ALA A 111 -2.83 7.00 1.26
CA ALA A 111 -2.50 7.65 -0.01
C ALA A 111 -2.19 6.63 -1.11
N GLN A 112 -1.37 5.61 -0.80
CA GLN A 112 -1.08 4.53 -1.75
C GLN A 112 -2.32 3.71 -2.14
N ALA A 113 -3.22 3.45 -1.18
CA ALA A 113 -4.47 2.76 -1.46
C ALA A 113 -5.38 3.59 -2.39
N GLU A 114 -5.42 4.91 -2.22
CA GLU A 114 -6.12 5.82 -3.13
C GLU A 114 -5.55 5.76 -4.55
N ASP A 115 -4.22 5.83 -4.69
CA ASP A 115 -3.55 5.81 -5.99
C ASP A 115 -3.77 4.48 -6.72
N CYS A 116 -3.64 3.36 -6.01
CA CYS A 116 -3.99 2.05 -6.54
C CYS A 116 -5.47 2.00 -6.97
N ALA A 117 -6.40 2.52 -6.17
CA ALA A 117 -7.81 2.52 -6.51
C ALA A 117 -8.14 3.43 -7.72
N ARG A 118 -7.45 4.56 -7.87
CA ARG A 118 -7.55 5.43 -9.06
C ARG A 118 -7.02 4.73 -10.30
N LEU A 119 -5.90 4.02 -10.19
CA LEU A 119 -5.36 3.22 -11.29
C LEU A 119 -6.32 2.10 -11.68
N GLY A 120 -6.82 1.30 -10.72
CA GLY A 120 -7.78 0.23 -10.98
C GLY A 120 -9.06 0.73 -11.65
N HIS A 121 -9.54 1.93 -11.27
CA HIS A 121 -10.71 2.54 -11.89
C HIS A 121 -10.50 2.89 -13.38
N ARG A 122 -9.26 3.13 -13.81
CA ARG A 122 -8.93 3.33 -15.24
C ARG A 122 -8.88 2.02 -16.03
N LEU A 123 -8.64 0.90 -15.35
CA LEU A 123 -8.49 -0.43 -15.96
C LEU A 123 -9.83 -1.18 -16.11
N LEU A 124 -10.83 -0.84 -15.29
CA LEU A 124 -12.09 -1.58 -15.22
C LEU A 124 -13.26 -0.87 -15.94
N PRO A 125 -14.18 -1.64 -16.56
CA PRO A 125 -15.51 -1.13 -16.93
C PRO A 125 -16.30 -0.70 -15.68
N ARG A 126 -17.23 0.25 -15.84
CA ARG A 126 -18.00 0.93 -14.76
C ARG A 126 -18.66 0.03 -13.69
N ALA A 127 -18.88 -1.25 -13.95
CA ALA A 127 -19.57 -2.16 -13.03
C ALA A 127 -18.71 -2.66 -11.86
N ALA A 128 -17.38 -2.68 -11.99
CA ALA A 128 -16.44 -3.17 -10.96
C ALA A 128 -15.87 -2.02 -10.06
N VAL A 129 -16.63 -0.92 -9.96
CA VAL A 129 -16.16 0.39 -9.47
C VAL A 129 -16.47 0.64 -7.99
N ALA A 130 -17.43 -0.08 -7.40
CA ALA A 130 -17.98 0.27 -6.09
C ALA A 130 -16.95 0.12 -4.95
N GLU A 131 -16.16 -0.95 -4.98
CA GLU A 131 -15.14 -1.28 -3.98
C GLU A 131 -13.96 -0.31 -4.09
N LEU A 132 -13.49 -0.03 -5.30
CA LEU A 132 -12.45 0.97 -5.54
C LEU A 132 -12.90 2.39 -5.14
N SER A 133 -14.18 2.72 -5.37
CA SER A 133 -14.76 4.00 -4.92
C SER A 133 -14.85 4.09 -3.40
N THR A 134 -15.13 2.96 -2.73
CA THR A 134 -15.14 2.88 -1.27
C THR A 134 -13.75 3.10 -0.69
N ILE A 135 -12.72 2.46 -1.27
CA ILE A 135 -11.31 2.70 -0.87
C ILE A 135 -10.96 4.18 -1.01
N ARG A 136 -11.26 4.82 -2.14
CA ARG A 136 -11.00 6.25 -2.36
C ARG A 136 -11.68 7.12 -1.30
N ARG A 137 -12.97 6.87 -1.02
CA ARG A 137 -13.72 7.63 0.00
C ARG A 137 -13.08 7.51 1.38
N LEU A 138 -12.65 6.30 1.76
CA LEU A 138 -12.03 6.03 3.06
C LEU A 138 -10.62 6.60 3.16
N ALA A 139 -9.83 6.52 2.08
CA ALA A 139 -8.52 7.16 2.01
C ALA A 139 -8.60 8.68 2.17
N THR A 140 -9.56 9.32 1.48
CA THR A 140 -9.83 10.76 1.68
C THR A 140 -10.28 11.08 3.11
N ALA A 141 -11.00 10.16 3.78
CA ALA A 141 -11.37 10.36 5.19
C ALA A 141 -10.13 10.31 6.11
N VAL A 142 -9.20 9.37 5.87
CA VAL A 142 -7.91 9.32 6.57
C VAL A 142 -7.08 10.58 6.31
N GLU A 143 -7.06 11.08 5.07
CA GLU A 143 -6.37 12.33 4.73
C GLU A 143 -6.93 13.53 5.51
N ARG A 144 -8.25 13.67 5.59
CA ARG A 144 -8.91 14.72 6.39
C ARG A 144 -8.59 14.59 7.88
N ASP A 145 -8.55 13.36 8.39
CA ASP A 145 -8.12 13.10 9.76
C ASP A 145 -6.65 13.47 9.99
N ALA A 146 -5.79 13.30 8.98
CA ALA A 146 -4.38 13.70 9.02
C ALA A 146 -4.23 15.23 8.98
N GLN A 147 -5.11 15.95 8.28
CA GLN A 147 -5.12 17.41 8.29
C GLN A 147 -5.48 17.97 9.68
N THR A 148 -6.39 17.31 10.40
CA THR A 148 -6.76 17.69 11.77
C THR A 148 -5.75 17.21 12.82
N HIS A 149 -5.08 16.09 12.55
CA HIS A 149 -4.09 15.47 13.43
C HIS A 149 -2.85 15.08 12.64
N PRO A 150 -1.98 16.04 12.29
CA PRO A 150 -0.84 15.78 11.41
C PRO A 150 0.11 14.75 12.02
N PRO A 151 0.68 13.84 11.20
CA PRO A 151 1.82 13.03 11.61
C PRO A 151 2.93 13.92 12.17
N THR A 152 3.50 13.54 13.29
CA THR A 152 4.65 14.26 13.85
C THR A 152 5.91 13.91 13.06
N ALA A 153 6.88 14.83 13.01
CA ALA A 153 8.19 14.55 12.38
C ALA A 153 8.84 13.28 12.95
N ALA A 154 8.76 13.07 14.27
CA ALA A 154 9.24 11.85 14.92
C ALA A 154 8.48 10.59 14.47
N GLY A 155 7.17 10.70 14.20
CA GLY A 155 6.37 9.60 13.65
C GLY A 155 6.80 9.20 12.24
N ALA A 156 7.21 10.17 11.42
CA ALA A 156 7.66 9.92 10.05
C ALA A 156 9.03 9.23 9.97
N VAL A 157 9.90 9.35 10.98
CA VAL A 157 11.25 8.73 10.99
C VAL A 157 11.22 7.22 10.77
N VAL A 158 10.13 6.53 11.15
CA VAL A 158 10.03 5.08 10.91
C VAL A 158 9.97 4.73 9.43
N LEU A 159 9.44 5.62 8.58
CA LEU A 159 9.37 5.43 7.14
C LEU A 159 10.77 5.45 6.51
N GLU A 160 11.69 6.18 7.13
CA GLU A 160 13.10 6.29 6.74
C GLU A 160 13.99 5.18 7.33
N ARG A 161 13.44 4.24 8.10
CA ARG A 161 14.22 3.11 8.59
C ARG A 161 14.56 2.18 7.44
N LEU A 162 15.85 1.91 7.31
CA LEU A 162 16.42 1.01 6.32
C LEU A 162 16.02 -0.44 6.62
N GLY A 163 15.35 -1.07 5.65
CA GLY A 163 15.09 -2.49 5.60
C GLY A 163 16.05 -3.21 4.63
N PRO A 164 16.42 -4.48 4.89
CA PRO A 164 17.13 -5.27 3.89
C PRO A 164 16.18 -5.58 2.71
N VAL A 165 16.57 -5.22 1.48
CA VAL A 165 15.85 -5.66 0.29
C VAL A 165 16.31 -7.07 -0.08
N LEU A 166 15.36 -8.02 -0.09
CA LEU A 166 15.51 -9.26 -0.82
C LEU A 166 15.71 -8.91 -2.30
N ALA A 167 16.84 -9.32 -2.86
CA ALA A 167 17.32 -9.03 -4.23
C ALA A 167 16.45 -9.65 -5.36
N ILE A 168 15.12 -9.62 -5.22
CA ILE A 168 14.14 -10.21 -6.12
C ILE A 168 13.71 -9.19 -7.19
N LEU A 169 13.67 -7.90 -6.86
CA LEU A 169 13.22 -6.84 -7.79
C LEU A 169 14.18 -6.57 -8.96
N HIS A 170 15.43 -7.04 -8.90
CA HIS A 170 16.42 -6.82 -9.96
C HIS A 170 16.43 -7.93 -11.04
N ARG A 171 15.62 -8.99 -10.89
CA ARG A 171 15.62 -10.13 -11.84
C ARG A 171 14.59 -10.00 -12.97
N CYS A 172 13.65 -9.05 -12.91
CA CYS A 172 12.67 -8.83 -13.97
C CYS A 172 13.20 -7.99 -15.15
N ASP A 173 14.33 -7.29 -15.00
CA ASP A 173 14.89 -6.41 -16.05
C ASP A 173 15.98 -7.07 -16.91
N SER A 174 16.38 -8.32 -16.63
CA SER A 174 17.49 -8.99 -17.34
C SER A 174 17.10 -10.24 -18.12
N GLY A 175 15.80 -10.53 -18.25
CA GLY A 175 15.29 -11.77 -18.82
C GLY A 175 14.76 -11.67 -20.26
N LEU A 176 15.40 -10.91 -21.16
CA LEU A 176 14.97 -10.91 -22.58
C LEU A 176 16.10 -10.61 -23.58
N VAL A 177 17.20 -11.37 -23.55
CA VAL A 177 18.08 -11.48 -24.73
C VAL A 177 18.69 -12.88 -24.84
N ARG A 178 18.62 -13.42 -26.07
CA ARG A 178 19.19 -14.68 -26.63
C ARG A 178 18.27 -15.89 -26.49
N GLY A 179 17.80 -16.56 -27.53
CA GLY A 179 18.07 -16.50 -28.97
C GLY A 179 17.63 -17.86 -29.53
N ARG A 180 16.71 -17.88 -30.51
CA ARG A 180 16.37 -19.12 -31.23
C ARG A 180 17.54 -19.53 -32.12
N PRO A 181 17.85 -20.83 -32.23
CA PRO A 181 18.27 -21.39 -33.50
C PRO A 181 17.09 -22.16 -34.12
N THR A 182 16.95 -21.93 -35.41
CA THR A 182 16.25 -22.74 -36.40
C THR A 182 16.76 -24.17 -36.45
#